data_AF-A0A1F3KIZ6-F1
#
_entry.id   AF-A0A1F3KIZ6-F1
#
_cell.length_a   1.000
_cell.length_b   1.000
_cell.length_c   1.000
_cell.angle_alpha   90.00
_cell.angle_beta   90.00
_cell.angle_gamma   90.00
#
_symmetry.space_group_name_H-M   'P 1'
#
loop_
_entity.id
_entity.type
_entity.pdbx_description
1 polymer ?
#
loop_
_entity_poly.entity_id
_entity_poly.type
_entity_poly.pdbx_seq_one_letter_code
_entity_poly.pdbx_strand_id
1 'polypeptide(L)'
;MKTKKIFSFLLIGVVLISINFSSCKKEEEEPKTNIVPSSFVVDVPSAINSPNVSGSKATESDTLNGNVIYGNLRTFINVGCAAANVVNTIIYSIYVYNINQAMIFDYVGNYDQRTKHVEVIEGASLNGVYFQFKMTITDSGTKAIQVFWNTNPVKGVAILSPYDINRTLSNVFTNTRYMVEYSEAENAYEKQMLVSIANYPTSIQGTTNAINNLKMFAGKNGNLVTLWGNSNHPAAIILDPSLVGKDYAFIAHADAALNTGCAQVAITPTDVNTTTNIFSTYSVYSVLNSAINTVYPGLPQNQIDAYLANTDAPAYFVAPQGFVSCGTNVPASPAGAFSASFVNLSGLTPYVPYDVKNLSISFQ
;
A
#
# COMPACT_ATOMS: atom_id res chain seq x y z
N MET A 1 71.10 64.40 6.11
CA MET A 1 70.13 64.91 7.12
C MET A 1 69.79 63.76 8.05
N LYS A 2 70.44 63.69 9.23
CA LYS A 2 69.90 64.08 10.56
C LYS A 2 68.71 63.24 11.05
N THR A 3 69.04 62.28 11.92
CA THR A 3 68.43 61.96 13.24
C THR A 3 66.90 61.97 13.42
N LYS A 4 66.34 60.93 14.03
CA LYS A 4 66.02 60.89 15.48
C LYS A 4 65.46 59.52 15.93
N LYS A 5 65.96 59.08 17.09
CA LYS A 5 65.38 58.07 17.99
C LYS A 5 64.06 58.61 18.59
N ILE A 6 63.17 57.74 19.07
CA ILE A 6 62.45 57.87 20.36
C ILE A 6 61.66 56.57 20.65
N PHE A 7 61.95 56.00 21.83
CA PHE A 7 61.12 55.28 22.85
C PHE A 7 60.05 54.26 22.44
N SER A 8 59.64 53.28 23.24
CA SER A 8 60.12 52.54 24.42
C SER A 8 58.92 51.70 24.91
N PHE A 9 59.16 50.51 25.46
CA PHE A 9 58.25 49.68 26.29
C PHE A 9 56.85 49.33 25.76
N LEU A 10 56.56 48.04 25.56
CA LEU A 10 56.03 47.18 26.63
C LEU A 10 56.01 45.70 26.21
N LEU A 11 56.61 44.92 27.10
CA LEU A 11 56.59 43.47 27.28
C LEU A 11 55.16 42.89 27.27
N ILE A 12 54.95 41.70 26.68
CA ILE A 12 54.18 40.56 27.24
C ILE A 12 54.50 39.32 26.41
N GLY A 13 54.99 38.28 27.09
CA GLY A 13 55.54 37.07 26.49
C GLY A 13 54.49 36.11 25.92
N VAL A 14 54.88 35.43 24.84
CA VAL A 14 54.20 34.24 24.34
C VAL A 14 54.93 33.03 24.91
N VAL A 15 54.31 32.40 25.91
CA VAL A 15 54.66 31.06 26.39
C VAL A 15 54.12 30.07 25.37
N LEU A 16 55.03 29.30 24.76
CA LEU A 16 54.72 28.13 23.94
C LEU A 16 54.11 27.04 24.84
N ILE A 17 52.79 26.87 24.77
CA ILE A 17 52.11 25.70 25.33
C ILE A 17 52.10 24.62 24.25
N SER A 18 52.93 23.60 24.43
CA SER A 18 52.89 22.33 23.72
C SER A 18 51.62 21.57 24.09
N ILE A 19 50.61 21.64 23.21
CA ILE A 19 49.40 20.84 23.33
C ILE A 19 49.76 19.40 22.92
N ASN A 20 49.84 18.51 23.90
CA ASN A 20 49.90 17.08 23.67
C ASN A 20 48.53 16.61 23.15
N PHE A 21 48.43 16.35 21.85
CA PHE A 21 47.33 15.56 21.30
C PHE A 21 47.53 14.10 21.71
N SER A 22 46.79 13.68 22.73
CA SER A 22 46.54 12.25 22.95
C SER A 22 45.74 11.74 21.76
N SER A 23 46.38 10.90 20.96
CA SER A 23 45.75 10.11 19.91
C SER A 23 44.76 9.15 20.56
N CYS A 24 43.47 9.52 20.58
CA CYS A 24 42.41 8.52 20.62
C CYS A 24 42.55 7.71 19.33
N LYS A 25 43.00 6.47 19.45
CA LYS A 25 42.88 5.49 18.37
C LYS A 25 41.42 5.50 17.93
N LYS A 26 41.15 5.85 16.67
CA LYS A 26 39.91 5.44 16.02
C LYS A 26 39.91 3.92 16.10
N GLU A 27 39.01 3.36 16.92
CA GLU A 27 38.57 1.99 16.66
C GLU A 27 38.14 1.95 15.19
N GLU A 28 38.75 1.04 14.44
CA GLU A 28 38.22 0.69 13.13
C GLU A 28 36.79 0.20 13.38
N GLU A 29 35.79 0.98 12.97
CA GLU A 29 34.40 0.51 12.97
C GLU A 29 34.38 -0.76 12.11
N GLU A 30 34.11 -1.90 12.73
CA GLU A 30 33.82 -3.11 11.97
C GLU A 30 32.76 -2.80 10.90
N PRO A 31 32.87 -3.40 9.70
CA PRO A 31 31.89 -3.17 8.65
C PRO A 31 30.51 -3.54 9.18
N LYS A 32 29.70 -2.50 9.46
CA LYS A 32 28.36 -2.64 10.03
C LYS A 32 27.53 -3.51 9.09
N THR A 33 27.25 -4.73 9.52
CA THR A 33 26.40 -5.67 8.79
C THR A 33 24.99 -5.10 8.78
N ASN A 34 24.44 -4.89 7.58
CA ASN A 34 23.10 -4.40 7.43
C ASN A 34 22.11 -5.48 7.91
N ILE A 35 21.43 -5.24 9.03
CA ILE A 35 20.45 -6.18 9.59
C ILE A 35 19.02 -5.95 9.08
N VAL A 36 18.82 -5.05 8.10
CA VAL A 36 17.50 -4.81 7.51
C VAL A 36 17.50 -5.02 6.00
N PRO A 37 16.46 -5.63 5.45
CA PRO A 37 16.29 -5.74 4.01
C PRO A 37 16.18 -4.38 3.32
N SER A 38 16.58 -4.32 2.04
CA SER A 38 16.65 -3.08 1.26
C SER A 38 15.29 -2.53 0.81
N SER A 39 14.25 -3.36 0.80
CA SER A 39 12.87 -2.94 0.48
C SER A 39 11.86 -3.95 1.03
N PHE A 40 10.68 -3.46 1.44
CA PHE A 40 9.52 -4.25 1.91
C PHE A 40 8.29 -4.03 1.03
N VAL A 41 8.50 -3.82 -0.27
CA VAL A 41 7.41 -3.47 -1.21
C VAL A 41 7.53 -4.27 -2.49
N VAL A 42 6.39 -4.66 -3.03
CA VAL A 42 6.26 -5.09 -4.42
C VAL A 42 5.78 -3.90 -5.25
N ASP A 43 6.60 -3.47 -6.20
CA ASP A 43 6.23 -2.37 -7.10
C ASP A 43 5.12 -2.80 -8.05
N VAL A 44 3.99 -2.08 -8.00
CA VAL A 44 2.85 -2.30 -8.89
C VAL A 44 2.81 -1.23 -9.98
N PRO A 45 2.68 -1.60 -11.27
CA PRO A 45 2.71 -0.66 -12.40
C PRO A 45 1.62 0.39 -12.34
N SER A 46 1.95 1.63 -12.73
CA SER A 46 1.04 2.79 -12.62
C SER A 46 -0.20 2.70 -13.52
N ALA A 47 -0.20 1.84 -14.54
CA ALA A 47 -1.39 1.55 -15.35
C ALA A 47 -2.60 1.11 -14.52
N ILE A 48 -2.34 0.34 -13.45
CA ILE A 48 -3.37 -0.17 -12.53
C ILE A 48 -3.21 0.39 -11.10
N ASN A 49 -2.09 1.04 -10.81
CA ASN A 49 -1.75 1.68 -9.54
C ASN A 49 -1.68 3.21 -9.69
N SER A 50 -2.75 3.83 -10.19
CA SER A 50 -2.88 5.29 -10.22
C SER A 50 -4.33 5.74 -10.08
N PRO A 51 -4.66 6.59 -9.09
CA PRO A 51 -6.00 7.13 -8.95
C PRO A 51 -6.31 8.19 -10.04
N ASN A 52 -5.28 8.85 -10.57
CA ASN A 52 -5.40 9.92 -11.57
C ASN A 52 -5.04 9.40 -12.97
N VAL A 53 -5.81 9.82 -13.99
CA VAL A 53 -5.55 9.48 -15.40
C VAL A 53 -5.41 10.73 -16.26
N SER A 54 -4.48 10.64 -17.21
CA SER A 54 -4.30 11.63 -18.28
C SER A 54 -5.13 11.20 -19.49
N GLY A 55 -6.40 11.61 -19.54
CA GLY A 55 -7.25 11.45 -20.73
C GLY A 55 -8.35 10.39 -20.60
N SER A 56 -9.58 10.81 -20.92
CA SER A 56 -10.68 9.91 -21.26
C SER A 56 -10.95 10.12 -22.74
N LYS A 57 -10.86 9.06 -23.56
CA LYS A 57 -11.45 9.12 -24.90
C LYS A 57 -12.96 8.94 -24.71
N ALA A 58 -13.70 10.04 -24.74
CA ALA A 58 -15.15 9.96 -24.89
C ALA A 58 -15.43 9.32 -26.25
N THR A 59 -16.09 8.18 -26.25
CA THR A 59 -16.75 7.66 -27.47
C THR A 59 -18.03 8.47 -27.69
N GLU A 60 -18.44 8.66 -28.94
CA GLU A 60 -19.63 9.45 -29.32
C GLU A 60 -20.99 8.88 -28.82
N SER A 61 -20.95 7.83 -28.01
CA SER A 61 -22.09 7.13 -27.41
C SER A 61 -22.20 7.47 -25.93
N ASP A 62 -23.42 7.50 -25.40
CA ASP A 62 -23.75 7.62 -23.97
C ASP A 62 -23.35 6.34 -23.20
N THR A 63 -22.10 5.91 -23.36
CA THR A 63 -21.54 4.70 -22.75
C THR A 63 -20.88 5.07 -21.44
N LEU A 64 -21.11 4.26 -20.41
CA LEU A 64 -20.48 4.44 -19.12
C LEU A 64 -18.96 4.39 -19.26
N ASN A 65 -18.27 5.41 -18.72
CA ASN A 65 -16.83 5.54 -18.87
C ASN A 65 -16.09 4.47 -18.05
N GLY A 66 -15.28 3.63 -18.71
CA GLY A 66 -14.48 2.59 -18.05
C GLY A 66 -13.50 3.12 -17.00
N ASN A 67 -12.96 4.33 -17.17
CA ASN A 67 -12.13 4.97 -16.14
C ASN A 67 -12.91 5.33 -14.87
N VAL A 68 -14.22 5.56 -14.98
CA VAL A 68 -15.11 5.77 -13.82
C VAL A 68 -15.43 4.44 -13.17
N ILE A 69 -15.81 3.44 -13.97
CA ILE A 69 -16.13 2.07 -13.52
C ILE A 69 -14.97 1.46 -12.73
N TYR A 70 -13.78 1.46 -13.33
CA TYR A 70 -12.58 0.82 -12.79
C TYR A 70 -11.69 1.78 -11.99
N GLY A 71 -12.12 3.02 -11.78
CA GLY A 71 -11.40 4.00 -10.96
C GLY A 71 -11.24 3.56 -9.51
N ASN A 72 -12.27 2.89 -8.96
CA ASN A 72 -12.24 2.33 -7.61
C ASN A 72 -11.16 1.25 -7.46
N LEU A 73 -11.09 0.30 -8.40
CA LEU A 73 -10.04 -0.72 -8.44
C LEU A 73 -8.64 -0.11 -8.32
N ARG A 74 -8.32 0.87 -9.18
CA ARG A 74 -7.00 1.50 -9.18
C ARG A 74 -6.73 2.29 -7.90
N THR A 75 -7.75 2.94 -7.36
CA THR A 75 -7.66 3.66 -6.09
C THR A 75 -7.33 2.68 -4.95
N PHE A 76 -7.95 1.51 -4.92
CA PHE A 76 -7.70 0.51 -3.87
C PHE A 76 -6.29 -0.07 -3.95
N ILE A 77 -5.85 -0.39 -5.17
CA ILE A 77 -4.46 -0.82 -5.40
C ILE A 77 -3.49 0.27 -4.94
N ASN A 78 -3.80 1.54 -5.25
CA ASN A 78 -2.97 2.66 -4.85
C ASN A 78 -2.91 2.87 -3.33
N VAL A 79 -4.04 2.77 -2.63
CA VAL A 79 -4.07 2.80 -1.15
C VAL A 79 -3.23 1.67 -0.57
N GLY A 80 -3.35 0.46 -1.12
CA GLY A 80 -2.54 -0.68 -0.70
C GLY A 80 -1.04 -0.45 -0.89
N CYS A 81 -0.64 0.04 -2.06
CA CYS A 81 0.77 0.36 -2.36
C CYS A 81 1.29 1.50 -1.49
N ALA A 82 0.48 2.53 -1.24
CA ALA A 82 0.85 3.65 -0.36
C ALA A 82 1.08 3.18 1.09
N ALA A 83 0.25 2.27 1.60
CA ALA A 83 0.45 1.68 2.92
C ALA A 83 1.76 0.87 3.00
N ALA A 84 2.09 0.11 1.95
CA ALA A 84 3.38 -0.59 1.87
C ALA A 84 4.58 0.37 1.83
N ASN A 85 4.46 1.51 1.14
CA ASN A 85 5.51 2.54 1.11
C ASN A 85 5.78 3.18 2.47
N VAL A 86 4.76 3.32 3.34
CA VAL A 86 4.96 3.77 4.73
C VAL A 86 5.86 2.78 5.48
N VAL A 87 5.61 1.48 5.33
CA VAL A 87 6.41 0.43 5.95
C VAL A 87 7.83 0.41 5.40
N ASN A 88 7.99 0.59 4.08
CA ASN A 88 9.31 0.75 3.46
C ASN A 88 10.10 1.91 4.07
N THR A 89 9.44 3.04 4.33
CA THR A 89 10.06 4.19 4.98
C THR A 89 10.52 3.87 6.40
N ILE A 90 9.76 3.06 7.15
CA ILE A 90 10.15 2.60 8.49
C ILE A 90 11.40 1.72 8.40
N ILE A 91 11.43 0.73 7.52
CA ILE A 91 12.59 -0.15 7.32
C ILE A 91 13.82 0.64 6.90
N TYR A 92 13.66 1.58 5.96
CA TYR A 92 14.73 2.50 5.56
C TYR A 92 15.21 3.37 6.73
N SER A 93 14.32 3.76 7.64
CA SER A 93 14.70 4.51 8.84
C SER A 93 15.51 3.64 9.81
N ILE A 94 15.12 2.39 10.03
CA ILE A 94 15.88 1.42 10.84
C ILE A 94 17.31 1.27 10.28
N TYR A 95 17.42 1.20 8.95
CA TYR A 95 18.71 1.17 8.25
C TYR A 95 19.54 2.43 8.52
N VAL A 96 19.02 3.61 8.16
CA VAL A 96 19.78 4.88 8.20
C VAL A 96 20.19 5.26 9.62
N TYR A 97 19.35 4.97 10.62
CA TYR A 97 19.65 5.27 12.02
C TYR A 97 20.45 4.17 12.73
N ASN A 98 20.90 3.13 12.01
CA ASN A 98 21.66 2.01 12.56
C ASN A 98 20.95 1.37 13.77
N ILE A 99 19.64 1.18 13.67
CA ILE A 99 18.87 0.42 14.66
C ILE A 99 19.14 -1.06 14.37
N ASN A 100 20.33 -1.52 14.76
CA ASN A 100 20.94 -2.73 14.25
C ASN A 100 21.22 -3.84 15.28
N GLN A 101 20.71 -3.65 16.49
CA GLN A 101 20.86 -4.58 17.61
C GLN A 101 19.70 -4.39 18.59
N ALA A 102 19.57 -5.28 19.57
CA ALA A 102 18.67 -5.05 20.68
C ALA A 102 19.04 -3.73 21.39
N MET A 103 18.09 -2.80 21.47
CA MET A 103 18.33 -1.47 22.00
C MET A 103 17.04 -0.80 22.46
N ILE A 104 17.17 0.17 23.37
CA ILE A 104 16.07 0.96 23.89
C ILE A 104 16.46 2.43 23.83
N PHE A 105 15.56 3.27 23.31
CA PHE A 105 15.76 4.71 23.29
C PHE A 105 14.44 5.46 23.16
N ASP A 106 14.48 6.76 23.44
CA ASP A 106 13.34 7.66 23.27
C ASP A 106 13.64 8.68 22.17
N TYR A 107 12.61 9.11 21.43
CA TYR A 107 12.68 10.25 20.53
C TYR A 107 11.42 11.11 20.63
N VAL A 108 11.48 12.38 20.21
CA VAL A 108 10.31 13.26 20.17
C VAL A 108 9.73 13.26 18.76
N GLY A 109 8.43 12.96 18.63
CA GLY A 109 7.74 12.96 17.36
C GLY A 109 7.66 14.36 16.75
N ASN A 110 8.07 14.52 15.50
CA ASN A 110 8.10 15.83 14.83
C ASN A 110 6.72 16.47 14.67
N TYR A 111 5.66 15.66 14.55
CA TYR A 111 4.31 16.15 14.26
C TYR A 111 3.48 16.42 15.52
N ASP A 112 3.55 15.56 16.52
CA ASP A 112 2.77 15.70 17.76
C ASP A 112 3.58 16.18 18.96
N GLN A 113 4.91 16.31 18.82
CA GLN A 113 5.83 16.75 19.86
C GLN A 113 5.80 15.86 21.12
N ARG A 114 5.42 14.59 20.95
CA ARG A 114 5.31 13.61 22.05
C ARG A 114 6.52 12.70 22.07
N THR A 115 6.97 12.35 23.27
CA THR A 115 8.01 11.33 23.45
C THR A 115 7.47 9.96 23.02
N LYS A 116 8.23 9.31 22.15
CA LYS A 116 8.00 7.96 21.64
C LYS A 116 9.10 7.07 22.18
N HIS A 117 8.72 5.95 22.76
CA HIS A 117 9.65 4.98 23.32
C HIS A 117 9.84 3.82 22.34
N VAL A 118 11.09 3.54 21.98
CA VAL A 118 11.47 2.49 21.05
C VAL A 118 12.18 1.38 21.80
N GLU A 119 11.71 0.15 21.60
CA GLU A 119 12.36 -1.06 22.08
C GLU A 119 12.59 -2.02 20.90
N VAL A 120 13.83 -2.46 20.74
CA VAL A 120 14.22 -3.51 19.79
C VAL A 120 14.72 -4.69 20.59
N ILE A 121 14.17 -5.86 20.31
CA ILE A 121 14.61 -7.14 20.89
C ILE A 121 14.98 -8.12 19.79
N GLU A 122 15.84 -9.07 20.15
CA GLU A 122 16.16 -10.24 19.35
C GLU A 122 15.23 -11.39 19.69
N GLY A 123 14.88 -12.20 18.68
CA GLY A 123 14.10 -13.42 18.85
C GLY A 123 12.66 -13.19 19.30
N ALA A 124 11.78 -12.93 18.34
CA ALA A 124 10.35 -12.79 18.59
C ALA A 124 9.53 -13.76 17.75
N SER A 125 8.30 -14.03 18.18
CA SER A 125 7.35 -14.79 17.38
C SER A 125 6.06 -14.02 17.16
N LEU A 126 5.51 -14.16 15.96
CA LEU A 126 4.20 -13.68 15.56
C LEU A 126 3.48 -14.84 14.86
N ASN A 127 2.33 -15.26 15.39
CA ASN A 127 1.53 -16.37 14.85
C ASN A 127 2.32 -17.67 14.59
N GLY A 128 3.26 -18.00 15.49
CA GLY A 128 4.10 -19.19 15.38
C GLY A 128 5.27 -19.07 14.40
N VAL A 129 5.42 -17.95 13.71
CA VAL A 129 6.59 -17.66 12.86
C VAL A 129 7.65 -16.96 13.70
N TYR A 130 8.90 -17.42 13.61
CA TYR A 130 10.04 -16.80 14.26
C TYR A 130 10.62 -15.65 13.42
N PHE A 131 10.92 -14.55 14.09
CA PHE A 131 11.59 -13.39 13.53
C PHE A 131 12.86 -13.06 14.32
N GLN A 132 13.94 -12.74 13.60
CA GLN A 132 15.24 -12.38 14.17
C GLN A 132 15.13 -11.17 15.08
N PHE A 133 14.35 -10.17 14.66
CA PHE A 133 14.18 -8.93 15.41
C PHE A 133 12.72 -8.51 15.49
N LYS A 134 12.39 -7.81 16.58
CA LYS A 134 11.13 -7.09 16.76
C LYS A 134 11.43 -5.70 17.30
N MET A 135 10.92 -4.68 16.61
CA MET A 135 10.88 -3.31 17.08
C MET A 135 9.47 -2.95 17.49
N THR A 136 9.30 -2.33 18.66
CA THR A 136 8.04 -1.77 19.14
C THR A 136 8.25 -0.29 19.46
N ILE A 137 7.39 0.56 18.93
CA ILE A 137 7.33 1.98 19.26
C ILE A 137 6.04 2.24 20.02
N THR A 138 6.14 2.87 21.18
CA THR A 138 5.00 3.21 22.03
C THR A 138 4.91 4.72 22.29
N ASP A 139 3.68 5.21 22.42
CA ASP A 139 3.38 6.58 22.88
C ASP A 139 2.46 6.46 24.10
N SER A 140 2.93 6.92 25.26
CA SER A 140 2.12 6.97 26.49
C SER A 140 1.48 5.63 26.85
N GLY A 141 2.25 4.55 26.69
CA GLY A 141 1.83 3.19 27.01
C GLY A 141 1.01 2.48 25.92
N THR A 142 0.63 3.14 24.82
CA THR A 142 -0.02 2.48 23.68
C THR A 142 0.97 2.19 22.55
N LYS A 143 0.84 1.03 21.89
CA LYS A 143 1.67 0.65 20.75
C LYS A 143 1.26 1.47 19.52
N ALA A 144 2.23 2.13 18.91
CA ALA A 144 2.08 2.90 17.68
C ALA A 144 2.57 2.13 16.45
N ILE A 145 3.73 1.49 16.58
CA ILE A 145 4.38 0.72 15.50
C ILE A 145 4.90 -0.58 16.10
N GLN A 146 4.73 -1.68 15.39
CA GLN A 146 5.41 -2.93 15.67
C GLN A 146 5.95 -3.49 14.35
N VAL A 147 7.23 -3.80 14.28
CA VAL A 147 7.88 -4.37 13.09
C VAL A 147 8.64 -5.61 13.48
N PHE A 148 8.42 -6.70 12.75
CA PHE A 148 9.13 -7.95 12.85
C PHE A 148 9.89 -8.18 11.56
N TRP A 149 11.15 -8.64 11.61
CA TRP A 149 11.88 -8.93 10.38
C TRP A 149 12.95 -10.02 10.53
N ASN A 150 13.23 -10.65 9.38
CA ASN A 150 14.35 -11.53 9.09
C ASN A 150 15.14 -10.93 7.92
N THR A 151 16.46 -11.10 7.97
CA THR A 151 17.38 -10.68 6.91
C THR A 151 17.62 -11.76 5.86
N ASN A 152 17.54 -13.03 6.25
CA ASN A 152 17.77 -14.16 5.36
C ASN A 152 16.95 -15.40 5.77
N PRO A 153 15.99 -15.85 4.95
CA PRO A 153 15.44 -15.12 3.81
C PRO A 153 14.72 -13.84 4.29
N VAL A 154 14.62 -12.85 3.41
CA VAL A 154 13.95 -11.59 3.73
C VAL A 154 12.48 -11.86 4.01
N LYS A 155 12.03 -11.49 5.21
CA LYS A 155 10.63 -11.57 5.63
C LYS A 155 10.36 -10.50 6.66
N GLY A 156 9.16 -9.95 6.68
CA GLY A 156 8.77 -9.10 7.78
C GLY A 156 7.32 -8.73 7.82
N VAL A 157 6.89 -8.25 8.99
CA VAL A 157 5.53 -7.83 9.27
C VAL A 157 5.58 -6.51 10.01
N ALA A 158 4.88 -5.51 9.50
CA ALA A 158 4.71 -4.24 10.18
C ALA A 158 3.23 -4.02 10.50
N ILE A 159 2.94 -3.65 11.75
CA ILE A 159 1.62 -3.31 12.27
C ILE A 159 1.69 -1.86 12.74
N LEU A 160 0.72 -1.04 12.30
CA LEU A 160 0.72 0.40 12.54
C LEU A 160 -0.64 0.85 13.10
N SER A 161 -0.60 1.79 14.03
CA SER A 161 -1.75 2.58 14.47
C SER A 161 -1.51 4.05 14.09
N PRO A 162 -2.10 4.55 12.99
CA PRO A 162 -1.87 5.92 12.53
C PRO A 162 -2.11 6.98 13.62
N TYR A 163 -3.16 6.80 14.42
CA TYR A 163 -3.50 7.71 15.51
C TYR A 163 -2.46 7.73 16.63
N ASP A 164 -1.89 6.57 17.00
CA ASP A 164 -0.84 6.49 18.03
C ASP A 164 0.53 6.95 17.50
N ILE A 165 0.76 6.83 16.19
CA ILE A 165 1.94 7.40 15.53
C ILE A 165 1.90 8.93 15.62
N ASN A 166 0.75 9.54 15.31
CA ASN A 166 0.55 10.98 15.32
C ASN A 166 -0.79 11.35 15.99
N ARG A 167 -0.72 11.80 17.25
CA ARG A 167 -1.90 12.15 18.05
C ARG A 167 -2.57 13.46 17.64
N THR A 168 -2.02 14.20 16.67
CA THR A 168 -2.70 15.37 16.06
C THR A 168 -3.79 14.94 15.07
N LEU A 169 -3.80 13.68 14.64
CA LEU A 169 -4.89 13.14 13.83
C LEU A 169 -6.20 13.12 14.61
N SER A 170 -7.31 13.19 13.88
CA SER A 170 -8.64 13.08 14.47
C SER A 170 -8.81 11.74 15.20
N ASN A 171 -9.48 11.76 16.36
CA ASN A 171 -9.73 10.58 17.18
C ASN A 171 -10.61 9.53 16.48
N VAL A 172 -11.26 9.87 15.37
CA VAL A 172 -11.98 8.90 14.53
C VAL A 172 -11.08 7.78 14.00
N PHE A 173 -9.76 8.01 13.94
CA PHE A 173 -8.76 7.03 13.50
C PHE A 173 -8.18 6.16 14.64
N THR A 174 -8.63 6.31 15.89
CA THR A 174 -8.06 5.60 17.05
C THR A 174 -8.07 4.08 16.90
N ASN A 175 -9.07 3.54 16.20
CA ASN A 175 -9.21 2.09 15.99
C ASN A 175 -8.65 1.62 14.64
N THR A 176 -8.21 2.53 13.77
CA THR A 176 -7.66 2.19 12.47
C THR A 176 -6.31 1.48 12.63
N ARG A 177 -6.13 0.35 11.95
CA ARG A 177 -4.90 -0.45 12.00
C ARG A 177 -4.47 -0.84 10.60
N TYR A 178 -3.17 -0.69 10.31
CA TYR A 178 -2.58 -1.16 9.05
C TYR A 178 -1.63 -2.31 9.38
N MET A 179 -1.59 -3.32 8.51
CA MET A 179 -0.63 -4.41 8.56
C MET A 179 -0.08 -4.66 7.15
N VAL A 180 1.24 -4.75 7.05
CA VAL A 180 1.93 -5.13 5.82
C VAL A 180 2.83 -6.31 6.14
N GLU A 181 2.62 -7.41 5.43
CA GLU A 181 3.48 -8.59 5.45
C GLU A 181 4.25 -8.63 4.15
N TYR A 182 5.56 -8.90 4.22
CA TYR A 182 6.45 -9.00 3.07
C TYR A 182 7.30 -10.27 3.16
N SER A 183 7.56 -10.91 2.02
CA SER A 183 8.49 -12.04 1.97
C SER A 183 9.14 -12.24 0.60
N GLU A 184 10.41 -12.65 0.63
CA GLU A 184 11.19 -13.21 -0.49
C GLU A 184 11.51 -14.69 -0.25
N ALA A 185 10.87 -15.32 0.76
CA ALA A 185 11.14 -16.69 1.20
C ALA A 185 10.23 -17.73 0.55
N GLU A 186 9.15 -17.29 -0.10
CA GLU A 186 8.08 -18.15 -0.58
C GLU A 186 8.36 -18.61 -2.02
N ASN A 187 8.15 -19.89 -2.32
CA ASN A 187 8.51 -20.45 -3.63
C ASN A 187 7.66 -19.95 -4.81
N ALA A 188 6.49 -19.35 -4.55
CA ALA A 188 5.56 -18.94 -5.59
C ALA A 188 5.95 -17.62 -6.26
N TYR A 189 6.66 -16.74 -5.54
CA TYR A 189 7.00 -15.39 -5.98
C TYR A 189 8.41 -15.01 -5.54
N GLU A 190 9.18 -14.34 -6.40
CA GLU A 190 10.45 -13.71 -6.03
C GLU A 190 10.26 -12.72 -4.87
N LYS A 191 9.13 -12.00 -4.90
CA LYS A 191 8.71 -11.05 -3.86
C LYS A 191 7.20 -11.09 -3.72
N GLN A 192 6.71 -11.06 -2.49
CA GLN A 192 5.28 -10.90 -2.24
C GLN A 192 5.01 -9.96 -1.07
N MET A 193 3.87 -9.29 -1.13
CA MET A 193 3.33 -8.50 -0.05
C MET A 193 1.84 -8.76 0.16
N LEU A 194 1.42 -8.71 1.41
CA LEU A 194 0.01 -8.68 1.83
C LEU A 194 -0.23 -7.42 2.64
N VAL A 195 -1.14 -6.58 2.17
CA VAL A 195 -1.55 -5.34 2.83
C VAL A 195 -2.95 -5.52 3.39
N SER A 196 -3.12 -5.18 4.65
CA SER A 196 -4.40 -5.20 5.36
C SER A 196 -4.63 -3.86 6.06
N ILE A 197 -5.80 -3.27 5.88
CA ILE A 197 -6.26 -2.07 6.59
C ILE A 197 -7.59 -2.42 7.23
N ALA A 198 -7.72 -2.19 8.54
CA ALA A 198 -8.93 -2.49 9.30
C ALA A 198 -9.43 -1.24 10.03
N ASN A 199 -10.75 -1.15 10.18
CA ASN A 199 -11.46 -0.13 10.96
C ASN A 199 -11.10 1.30 10.55
N TYR A 200 -10.97 1.54 9.25
CA TYR A 200 -10.96 2.90 8.71
C TYR A 200 -12.35 3.52 8.93
N PRO A 201 -12.44 4.77 9.44
CA PRO A 201 -13.71 5.36 9.80
C PRO A 201 -14.58 5.64 8.57
N THR A 202 -15.84 5.21 8.63
CA THR A 202 -16.81 5.34 7.53
C THR A 202 -17.59 6.66 7.54
N SER A 203 -17.48 7.42 8.63
CA SER A 203 -18.21 8.68 8.84
C SER A 203 -17.26 9.87 8.89
N ILE A 204 -16.37 9.98 7.90
CA ILE A 204 -15.55 11.20 7.72
C ILE A 204 -16.39 12.23 6.96
N GLN A 205 -16.39 13.48 7.43
CA GLN A 205 -17.11 14.58 6.80
C GLN A 205 -16.77 14.69 5.30
N GLY A 206 -17.81 14.73 4.45
CA GLY A 206 -17.65 14.84 2.99
C GLY A 206 -17.36 13.54 2.26
N THR A 207 -17.31 12.40 2.95
CA THR A 207 -17.16 11.08 2.31
C THR A 207 -18.49 10.34 2.29
N THR A 208 -18.96 9.98 1.09
CA THR A 208 -20.00 8.96 0.89
C THR A 208 -19.29 7.69 0.41
N ASN A 209 -19.74 6.52 0.86
CA ASN A 209 -19.21 5.20 0.41
C ASN A 209 -17.74 4.94 0.80
N ALA A 210 -17.28 5.42 1.96
CA ALA A 210 -15.92 5.20 2.44
C ALA A 210 -15.59 3.70 2.64
N ILE A 211 -14.33 3.35 2.38
CA ILE A 211 -13.75 2.04 2.71
C ILE A 211 -13.62 1.96 4.24
N ASN A 212 -14.01 0.85 4.86
CA ASN A 212 -13.65 0.58 6.25
C ASN A 212 -12.50 -0.43 6.36
N ASN A 213 -12.47 -1.43 5.50
CA ASN A 213 -11.49 -2.51 5.50
C ASN A 213 -10.98 -2.77 4.08
N LEU A 214 -9.71 -3.10 3.96
CA LEU A 214 -9.06 -3.46 2.71
C LEU A 214 -8.07 -4.61 2.96
N LYS A 215 -8.04 -5.58 2.05
CA LYS A 215 -7.03 -6.63 2.03
C LYS A 215 -6.56 -6.85 0.60
N MET A 216 -5.25 -6.77 0.36
CA MET A 216 -4.67 -6.84 -0.97
C MET A 216 -3.36 -7.64 -0.94
N PHE A 217 -3.23 -8.59 -1.86
CA PHE A 217 -1.99 -9.27 -2.14
C PHE A 217 -1.35 -8.73 -3.43
N ALA A 218 -0.01 -8.68 -3.44
CA ALA A 218 0.77 -8.51 -4.66
C ALA A 218 1.97 -9.46 -4.64
N GLY A 219 2.15 -10.25 -5.70
CA GLY A 219 3.29 -11.16 -5.88
C GLY A 219 3.97 -10.88 -7.21
N LYS A 220 5.30 -10.89 -7.24
CA LYS A 220 6.11 -10.55 -8.41
C LYS A 220 7.04 -11.69 -8.81
N ASN A 221 7.10 -11.96 -10.12
CA ASN A 221 8.05 -12.85 -10.79
C ASN A 221 8.55 -12.17 -12.06
N GLY A 222 9.80 -11.71 -12.08
CA GLY A 222 10.32 -10.90 -13.18
C GLY A 222 9.46 -9.64 -13.40
N ASN A 223 8.86 -9.53 -14.59
CA ASN A 223 7.98 -8.41 -14.95
C ASN A 223 6.51 -8.63 -14.59
N LEU A 224 6.10 -9.86 -14.30
CA LEU A 224 4.71 -10.17 -13.98
C LEU A 224 4.44 -9.87 -12.50
N VAL A 225 3.42 -9.06 -12.26
CA VAL A 225 2.85 -8.82 -10.93
C VAL A 225 1.45 -9.40 -10.89
N THR A 226 1.22 -10.35 -10.00
CA THR A 226 -0.08 -10.94 -9.71
C THR A 226 -0.71 -10.22 -8.53
N LEU A 227 -1.98 -9.85 -8.66
CA LEU A 227 -2.71 -9.06 -7.67
C LEU A 227 -4.08 -9.68 -7.40
N TRP A 228 -4.52 -9.63 -6.16
CA TRP A 228 -5.91 -9.82 -5.81
C TRP A 228 -6.23 -9.10 -4.52
N GLY A 229 -7.50 -8.79 -4.31
CA GLY A 229 -7.89 -8.10 -3.09
C GLY A 229 -9.36 -7.80 -3.01
N ASN A 230 -9.76 -7.33 -1.83
CA ASN A 230 -11.10 -6.88 -1.53
C ASN A 230 -11.04 -5.57 -0.75
N SER A 231 -12.05 -4.74 -0.94
CA SER A 231 -12.36 -3.61 -0.07
C SER A 231 -13.82 -3.67 0.33
N ASN A 232 -14.12 -3.32 1.58
CA ASN A 232 -15.48 -3.27 2.11
C ASN A 232 -15.91 -1.82 2.28
N HIS A 233 -17.09 -1.51 1.75
CA HIS A 233 -17.73 -0.20 1.82
C HIS A 233 -19.12 -0.34 2.45
N PRO A 234 -19.24 -0.25 3.78
CA PRO A 234 -20.48 -0.57 4.49
C PRO A 234 -21.67 0.31 4.11
N ALA A 235 -21.43 1.54 3.66
CA ALA A 235 -22.47 2.49 3.28
C ALA A 235 -22.63 2.64 1.75
N ALA A 236 -21.89 1.85 0.94
CA ALA A 236 -21.91 2.02 -0.50
C ALA A 236 -23.26 1.65 -1.13
N ILE A 237 -23.74 2.52 -2.01
CA ILE A 237 -24.91 2.33 -2.86
C ILE A 237 -24.46 2.55 -4.29
N ILE A 238 -24.89 1.68 -5.21
CA ILE A 238 -24.57 1.81 -6.65
C ILE A 238 -25.68 2.57 -7.38
N LEU A 239 -26.91 2.03 -7.36
CA LEU A 239 -28.08 2.60 -8.02
C LEU A 239 -29.34 2.41 -7.16
N ASP A 240 -29.59 1.18 -6.71
CA ASP A 240 -30.72 0.87 -5.84
C ASP A 240 -30.41 1.25 -4.37
N PRO A 241 -31.10 2.27 -3.80
CA PRO A 241 -30.84 2.73 -2.44
C PRO A 241 -31.25 1.72 -1.37
N SER A 242 -32.04 0.69 -1.70
CA SER A 242 -32.37 -0.40 -0.78
C SER A 242 -31.19 -1.37 -0.58
N LEU A 243 -30.24 -1.40 -1.51
CA LEU A 243 -29.09 -2.31 -1.50
C LEU A 243 -27.84 -1.61 -0.99
N VAL A 244 -27.80 -1.35 0.32
CA VAL A 244 -26.67 -0.72 1.01
C VAL A 244 -25.55 -1.72 1.30
N GLY A 245 -24.30 -1.25 1.21
CA GLY A 245 -23.11 -2.03 1.51
C GLY A 245 -22.61 -2.76 0.28
N LYS A 246 -21.37 -2.47 -0.14
CA LYS A 246 -20.73 -3.11 -1.28
C LYS A 246 -19.28 -3.43 -0.98
N ASP A 247 -18.87 -4.59 -1.43
CA ASP A 247 -17.46 -4.95 -1.49
C ASP A 247 -17.01 -4.94 -2.94
N TYR A 248 -15.79 -4.50 -3.17
CA TYR A 248 -15.13 -4.62 -4.46
C TYR A 248 -14.03 -5.67 -4.34
N ALA A 249 -14.27 -6.82 -4.95
CA ALA A 249 -13.31 -7.91 -5.06
C ALA A 249 -12.65 -7.88 -6.44
N PHE A 250 -11.35 -8.16 -6.52
CA PHE A 250 -10.65 -8.17 -7.80
C PHE A 250 -9.54 -9.21 -7.87
N ILE A 251 -9.22 -9.59 -9.10
CA ILE A 251 -8.02 -10.34 -9.49
C ILE A 251 -7.39 -9.62 -10.68
N ALA A 252 -6.06 -9.58 -10.76
CA ALA A 252 -5.37 -8.90 -11.84
C ALA A 252 -3.96 -9.43 -12.09
N HIS A 253 -3.50 -9.21 -13.31
CA HIS A 253 -2.09 -9.21 -13.68
C HIS A 253 -1.67 -7.81 -14.08
N ALA A 254 -0.42 -7.47 -13.79
CA ALA A 254 0.22 -6.26 -14.29
C ALA A 254 1.62 -6.59 -14.82
N ASP A 255 2.04 -5.89 -15.87
CA ASP A 255 3.37 -6.02 -16.47
C ASP A 255 4.18 -4.77 -16.14
N ALA A 256 5.28 -4.96 -15.40
CA ALA A 256 6.15 -3.89 -14.97
C ALA A 256 7.01 -3.28 -16.09
N ALA A 257 7.35 -4.06 -17.11
CA ALA A 257 8.17 -3.58 -18.22
C ALA A 257 7.32 -2.80 -19.24
N LEU A 258 6.13 -3.31 -19.56
CA LEU A 258 5.20 -2.68 -20.50
C LEU A 258 4.30 -1.63 -19.85
N ASN A 259 4.27 -1.59 -18.51
CA ASN A 259 3.36 -0.76 -17.72
C ASN A 259 1.92 -0.90 -18.20
N THR A 260 1.42 -2.14 -18.13
CA THR A 260 0.06 -2.52 -18.51
C THR A 260 -0.58 -3.36 -17.41
N GLY A 261 -1.90 -3.50 -17.45
CA GLY A 261 -2.66 -4.31 -16.48
C GLY A 261 -3.90 -4.95 -17.09
N CYS A 262 -4.31 -6.08 -16.55
CA CYS A 262 -5.54 -6.79 -16.91
C CYS A 262 -6.24 -7.21 -15.62
N ALA A 263 -7.53 -6.91 -15.45
CA ALA A 263 -8.24 -7.19 -14.20
C ALA A 263 -9.68 -7.67 -14.41
N GLN A 264 -10.18 -8.45 -13.46
CA GLN A 264 -11.61 -8.69 -13.27
C GLN A 264 -12.04 -8.10 -11.93
N VAL A 265 -13.22 -7.50 -11.91
CA VAL A 265 -13.81 -6.87 -10.72
C VAL A 265 -15.19 -7.46 -10.48
N ALA A 266 -15.48 -7.78 -9.23
CA ALA A 266 -16.79 -8.13 -8.75
C ALA A 266 -17.26 -7.11 -7.71
N ILE A 267 -18.53 -6.71 -7.79
CA ILE A 267 -19.17 -5.79 -6.85
C ILE A 267 -20.20 -6.60 -6.04
N THR A 268 -19.82 -7.05 -4.85
CA THR A 268 -20.65 -7.97 -4.06
C THR A 268 -21.38 -7.24 -2.93
N PRO A 269 -22.49 -7.81 -2.42
CA PRO A 269 -22.90 -7.55 -1.04
C PRO A 269 -21.77 -7.89 -0.05
N THR A 270 -21.76 -7.20 1.09
CA THR A 270 -20.72 -7.36 2.13
C THR A 270 -20.79 -8.70 2.89
N ASP A 271 -21.90 -9.43 2.75
CA ASP A 271 -22.19 -10.69 3.45
C ASP A 271 -21.92 -11.95 2.60
N VAL A 272 -21.39 -11.79 1.39
CA VAL A 272 -20.96 -12.92 0.55
C VAL A 272 -19.82 -13.69 1.23
N ASN A 273 -20.07 -14.96 1.52
CA ASN A 273 -19.20 -15.84 2.31
C ASN A 273 -18.44 -16.89 1.46
N THR A 274 -18.45 -16.74 0.13
CA THR A 274 -17.76 -17.64 -0.81
C THR A 274 -17.23 -16.85 -2.01
N THR A 275 -16.16 -17.35 -2.64
CA THR A 275 -15.62 -16.82 -3.89
C THR A 275 -16.09 -17.59 -5.12
N THR A 276 -16.89 -18.65 -4.92
CA THR A 276 -17.41 -19.48 -6.01
C THR A 276 -18.27 -18.62 -6.95
N ASN A 277 -17.95 -18.61 -8.24
CA ASN A 277 -18.68 -17.85 -9.27
C ASN A 277 -18.79 -16.35 -8.98
N ILE A 278 -17.88 -15.78 -8.18
CA ILE A 278 -17.97 -14.37 -7.76
C ILE A 278 -17.91 -13.42 -8.95
N PHE A 279 -17.04 -13.69 -9.92
CA PHE A 279 -16.85 -12.85 -11.11
C PHE A 279 -17.89 -13.06 -12.22
N SER A 280 -18.72 -14.10 -12.15
CA SER A 280 -19.86 -14.27 -13.06
C SER A 280 -21.15 -13.72 -12.44
N THR A 281 -21.39 -14.03 -11.17
CA THR A 281 -22.59 -13.61 -10.42
C THR A 281 -22.57 -12.10 -10.15
N TYR A 282 -21.44 -11.59 -9.68
CA TYR A 282 -21.29 -10.20 -9.24
C TYR A 282 -20.36 -9.40 -10.14
N SER A 283 -20.22 -9.80 -11.41
CA SER A 283 -19.49 -9.00 -12.41
C SER A 283 -20.03 -7.57 -12.44
N VAL A 284 -19.18 -6.61 -12.80
CA VAL A 284 -19.62 -5.21 -12.95
C VAL A 284 -20.84 -5.11 -13.87
N TYR A 285 -20.81 -5.78 -15.03
CA TYR A 285 -21.96 -5.85 -15.94
C TYR A 285 -23.20 -6.42 -15.25
N SER A 286 -23.10 -7.60 -14.62
CA SER A 286 -24.24 -8.29 -13.99
C SER A 286 -24.91 -7.42 -12.92
N VAL A 287 -24.10 -6.77 -12.08
CA VAL A 287 -24.59 -5.92 -10.97
C VAL A 287 -25.26 -4.66 -11.50
N LEU A 288 -24.64 -3.98 -12.46
CA LEU A 288 -25.22 -2.76 -13.04
C LEU A 288 -26.47 -3.06 -13.88
N ASN A 289 -26.44 -4.11 -14.70
CA ASN A 289 -27.58 -4.55 -15.50
C ASN A 289 -28.78 -4.90 -14.60
N SER A 290 -28.54 -5.67 -13.53
CA SER A 290 -29.60 -5.99 -12.57
C SER A 290 -30.14 -4.73 -11.88
N ALA A 291 -29.27 -3.83 -11.44
CA ALA A 291 -29.70 -2.62 -10.74
C ALA A 291 -30.48 -1.66 -11.63
N ILE A 292 -30.08 -1.49 -12.90
CA ILE A 292 -30.81 -0.67 -13.88
C ILE A 292 -32.20 -1.26 -14.14
N ASN A 293 -32.30 -2.58 -14.38
CA ASN A 293 -33.58 -3.23 -14.62
C ASN A 293 -34.53 -3.12 -13.41
N THR A 294 -34.01 -3.12 -12.20
CA THR A 294 -34.80 -2.92 -10.97
C THR A 294 -35.28 -1.48 -10.80
N VAL A 295 -34.38 -0.50 -10.97
CA VAL A 295 -34.70 0.92 -10.70
C VAL A 295 -35.47 1.57 -11.85
N TYR A 296 -35.22 1.15 -13.08
CA TYR A 296 -35.82 1.68 -14.31
C TYR A 296 -36.49 0.57 -15.14
N PRO A 297 -37.61 0.00 -14.65
CA PRO A 297 -38.27 -1.10 -15.33
C PRO A 297 -38.79 -0.69 -16.72
N GLY A 298 -38.59 -1.56 -17.72
CA GLY A 298 -39.09 -1.36 -19.09
C GLY A 298 -38.12 -0.69 -20.07
N LEU A 299 -36.89 -0.38 -19.65
CA LEU A 299 -35.84 0.05 -20.58
C LEU A 299 -35.48 -1.09 -21.57
N PRO A 300 -35.35 -0.80 -22.88
CA PRO A 300 -34.92 -1.80 -23.85
C PRO A 300 -33.52 -2.33 -23.55
N GLN A 301 -33.34 -3.65 -23.54
CA GLN A 301 -32.05 -4.29 -23.19
C GLN A 301 -30.90 -3.81 -24.09
N ASN A 302 -31.14 -3.56 -25.38
CA ASN A 302 -30.12 -3.05 -26.29
C ASN A 302 -29.59 -1.66 -25.91
N GLN A 303 -30.41 -0.83 -25.25
CA GLN A 303 -29.95 0.46 -24.72
C GLN A 303 -29.11 0.27 -23.46
N ILE A 304 -29.50 -0.66 -22.59
CA ILE A 304 -28.73 -1.03 -21.39
C ILE A 304 -27.36 -1.60 -21.80
N ASP A 305 -27.33 -2.52 -22.77
CA ASP A 305 -26.10 -3.12 -23.27
C ASP A 305 -25.15 -2.07 -23.90
N ALA A 306 -25.70 -1.12 -24.67
CA ALA A 306 -24.91 -0.02 -25.23
C ALA A 306 -24.34 0.91 -24.15
N TYR A 307 -25.11 1.17 -23.09
CA TYR A 307 -24.68 1.93 -21.92
C TYR A 307 -23.57 1.21 -21.15
N LEU A 308 -23.68 -0.12 -21.00
CA LEU A 308 -22.76 -0.96 -20.24
C LEU A 308 -21.60 -1.55 -21.05
N ALA A 309 -21.39 -1.13 -22.30
CA ALA A 309 -20.39 -1.72 -23.21
C ALA A 309 -18.94 -1.74 -22.69
N ASN A 310 -18.60 -0.93 -21.69
CA ASN A 310 -17.28 -0.89 -21.06
C ASN A 310 -17.19 -1.71 -19.75
N THR A 311 -18.20 -2.52 -19.41
CA THR A 311 -18.27 -3.25 -18.13
C THR A 311 -17.94 -4.74 -18.22
N ASP A 312 -17.64 -5.22 -19.42
CA ASP A 312 -17.23 -6.60 -19.64
C ASP A 312 -15.89 -6.90 -18.95
N ALA A 313 -15.68 -8.18 -18.66
CA ALA A 313 -14.45 -8.67 -18.06
C ALA A 313 -13.62 -9.48 -19.08
N PRO A 314 -12.28 -9.40 -19.03
CA PRO A 314 -11.49 -8.54 -18.16
C PRO A 314 -11.39 -7.10 -18.70
N ALA A 315 -11.01 -6.16 -17.84
CA ALA A 315 -10.66 -4.80 -18.20
C ALA A 315 -9.16 -4.67 -18.46
N TYR A 316 -8.79 -3.90 -19.49
CA TYR A 316 -7.41 -3.68 -19.91
C TYR A 316 -6.94 -2.27 -19.60
N PHE A 317 -5.70 -2.17 -19.13
CA PHE A 317 -5.11 -0.92 -18.65
C PHE A 317 -3.74 -0.67 -19.29
N VAL A 318 -3.48 0.57 -19.68
CA VAL A 318 -2.18 1.03 -20.21
C VAL A 318 -1.84 2.36 -19.56
N ALA A 319 -0.59 2.53 -19.12
CA ALA A 319 -0.14 3.80 -18.60
C ALA A 319 0.22 4.80 -19.72
N PRO A 320 -0.05 6.11 -19.55
CA PRO A 320 -0.71 6.75 -18.40
C PRO A 320 -2.25 6.83 -18.50
N GLN A 321 -2.85 6.23 -19.53
CA GLN A 321 -4.26 6.41 -19.88
C GLN A 321 -5.23 5.74 -18.89
N GLY A 322 -4.79 4.68 -18.22
CA GLY A 322 -5.65 3.85 -17.39
C GLY A 322 -6.43 2.87 -18.25
N PHE A 323 -7.76 2.81 -18.07
CA PHE A 323 -8.62 1.89 -18.82
C PHE A 323 -8.57 2.20 -20.31
N VAL A 324 -8.41 1.17 -21.15
CA VAL A 324 -8.37 1.30 -22.61
C VAL A 324 -9.45 0.51 -23.34
N SER A 325 -9.84 -0.65 -22.82
CA SER A 325 -10.90 -1.50 -23.37
C SER A 325 -11.23 -2.64 -22.40
N CYS A 326 -12.16 -3.52 -22.79
CA CYS A 326 -12.55 -4.67 -21.99
C CYS A 326 -13.07 -5.85 -22.83
N GLY A 327 -13.33 -6.97 -22.16
CA GLY A 327 -13.97 -8.15 -22.74
C GLY A 327 -13.13 -8.75 -23.86
N THR A 328 -13.77 -9.03 -25.00
CA THR A 328 -13.08 -9.59 -26.18
C THR A 328 -12.29 -8.54 -26.98
N ASN A 329 -12.41 -7.25 -26.64
CA ASN A 329 -11.72 -6.16 -27.34
C ASN A 329 -10.31 -5.95 -26.79
N VAL A 330 -9.43 -6.93 -26.96
CA VAL A 330 -8.05 -6.88 -26.48
C VAL A 330 -7.26 -5.76 -27.19
N PRO A 331 -6.58 -4.84 -26.48
CA PRO A 331 -5.78 -3.80 -27.11
C PRO A 331 -4.60 -4.37 -27.90
N ALA A 332 -4.37 -3.82 -29.10
CA ALA A 332 -3.19 -4.15 -29.90
C ALA A 332 -1.91 -3.40 -29.47
N SER A 333 -2.05 -2.37 -28.62
CA SER A 333 -0.95 -1.51 -28.18
C SER A 333 -0.92 -1.40 -26.66
N PRO A 334 0.28 -1.46 -26.01
CA PRO A 334 1.58 -1.65 -26.66
C PRO A 334 1.75 -3.08 -27.22
N ALA A 335 2.53 -3.22 -28.29
CA ALA A 335 2.72 -4.52 -28.93
C ALA A 335 3.33 -5.54 -27.95
N GLY A 336 2.80 -6.76 -27.94
CA GLY A 336 3.20 -7.79 -26.99
C GLY A 336 2.55 -7.68 -25.61
N ALA A 337 1.83 -6.59 -25.32
CA ALA A 337 0.94 -6.56 -24.17
C ALA A 337 -0.25 -7.50 -24.38
N PHE A 338 -0.82 -7.99 -23.29
CA PHE A 338 -2.04 -8.80 -23.30
C PHE A 338 -1.95 -10.14 -24.06
N SER A 339 -0.83 -10.84 -23.91
CA SER A 339 -0.73 -12.24 -24.35
C SER A 339 -1.82 -13.11 -23.70
N ALA A 340 -2.17 -14.23 -24.34
CA ALA A 340 -3.20 -15.14 -23.83
C ALA A 340 -2.93 -15.62 -22.38
N SER A 341 -1.66 -15.83 -22.01
CA SER A 341 -1.28 -16.18 -20.65
C SER A 341 -1.42 -15.02 -19.67
N PHE A 342 -1.10 -13.79 -20.10
CA PHE A 342 -1.24 -12.60 -19.26
C PHE A 342 -2.70 -12.27 -18.97
N VAL A 343 -3.59 -12.41 -19.95
CA VAL A 343 -5.03 -12.10 -19.76
C VAL A 343 -5.79 -13.24 -19.08
N ASN A 344 -5.20 -14.44 -18.97
CA ASN A 344 -5.81 -15.55 -18.28
C ASN A 344 -5.68 -15.39 -16.75
N LEU A 345 -6.80 -15.04 -16.11
CA LEU A 345 -6.88 -14.82 -14.67
C LEU A 345 -7.54 -15.99 -13.91
N SER A 346 -7.84 -17.12 -14.58
CA SER A 346 -8.64 -18.23 -14.02
C SER A 346 -8.00 -18.95 -12.82
N GLY A 347 -6.68 -18.82 -12.64
CA GLY A 347 -5.97 -19.38 -11.49
C GLY A 347 -5.99 -18.50 -10.23
N LEU A 348 -6.57 -17.30 -10.30
CA LEU A 348 -6.58 -16.34 -9.22
C LEU A 348 -7.93 -16.33 -8.50
N THR A 349 -7.90 -16.12 -7.19
CA THR A 349 -9.11 -16.05 -6.35
C THR A 349 -8.97 -14.86 -5.40
N PRO A 350 -9.98 -13.97 -5.31
CA PRO A 350 -9.96 -12.88 -4.35
C PRO A 350 -10.15 -13.41 -2.92
N TYR A 351 -10.10 -12.53 -1.93
CA TYR A 351 -10.54 -12.92 -0.58
C TYR A 351 -12.06 -13.07 -0.54
N VAL A 352 -12.56 -13.79 0.46
CA VAL A 352 -13.99 -13.84 0.74
C VAL A 352 -14.44 -12.46 1.25
N PRO A 353 -15.46 -11.82 0.64
CA PRO A 353 -15.96 -10.50 1.06
C PRO A 353 -16.29 -10.44 2.57
N TYR A 354 -17.03 -11.43 3.08
CA TYR A 354 -17.38 -11.53 4.50
C TYR A 354 -16.16 -11.53 5.44
N ASP A 355 -15.05 -12.16 5.05
CA ASP A 355 -13.84 -12.19 5.87
C ASP A 355 -13.17 -10.81 5.92
N VAL A 356 -13.21 -10.06 4.80
CA VAL A 356 -12.66 -8.71 4.74
C VAL A 356 -13.55 -7.70 5.48
N LYS A 357 -14.87 -7.88 5.44
CA LYS A 357 -15.80 -7.13 6.29
C LYS A 357 -15.49 -7.29 7.77
N ASN A 358 -15.09 -8.49 8.20
CA ASN A 358 -14.77 -8.79 9.60
C ASN A 358 -13.26 -8.75 9.90
N LEU A 359 -12.47 -8.14 9.01
CA LEU A 359 -11.02 -8.03 9.18
C LEU A 359 -10.67 -7.31 10.48
N SER A 360 -9.83 -7.94 11.29
CA SER A 360 -9.29 -7.37 12.52
C SER A 360 -7.77 -7.46 12.51
N ILE A 361 -7.10 -6.40 12.97
CA ILE A 361 -5.65 -6.34 13.12
C ILE A 361 -5.36 -5.94 14.56
N SER A 362 -4.43 -6.65 15.20
CA SER A 362 -4.01 -6.39 16.59
C SER A 362 -2.50 -6.46 16.70
N PHE A 363 -1.94 -5.59 17.54
CA PHE A 363 -0.54 -5.72 17.97
C PHE A 363 -0.36 -6.99 18.79
N GLN A 364 0.85 -7.55 18.77
CA GLN A 364 1.27 -8.64 19.66
C GLN A 364 1.87 -8.09 20.94
#